data_AF-A0A846DN32-F1
#
_entry.id   AF-A0A846DN32-F1
#
_cell.length_a   1.000
_cell.length_b   1.000
_cell.length_c   1.000
_cell.angle_alpha   90.00
_cell.angle_beta   90.00
_cell.angle_gamma   90.00
#
_symmetry.space_group_name_H-M   'P 1'
#
loop_
_entity.id
_entity.type
_entity.pdbx_description
1 polymer ?
#
loop_
_entity_poly.entity_id
_entity_poly.type
_entity_poly.pdbx_seq_one_letter_code
_entity_poly.pdbx_strand_id
1 'polypeptide(L)'
;LSFSEQVQIGKNEPLPVGKIVSSGSTQIQLISAEPPVLQLQIKGETWLLLGKIQKGMGKSLEEKLPTTPQVLLWSGKSLNKDWLEVVKPKVAIASSTTVKENIQQQLQQKQIQLYLTGRDGAIQWTPQDGFQKTLDVVDDDAF
;
A
#
# COMPACT_ATOMS: atom_id res chain seq x y z
N LEU A 1 36.31 3.13 -21.96
CA LEU A 1 34.89 2.82 -22.23
C LEU A 1 34.06 3.72 -21.32
N SER A 2 33.46 4.78 -21.84
CA SER A 2 32.64 5.70 -21.04
C SER A 2 31.18 5.35 -21.26
N PHE A 3 30.48 4.94 -20.20
CA PHE A 3 29.03 4.83 -20.19
C PHE A 3 28.43 6.23 -20.08
N SER A 4 27.71 6.68 -21.10
CA SER A 4 26.84 7.85 -21.01
C SER A 4 25.47 7.39 -20.55
N GLU A 5 25.13 7.67 -19.29
CA GLU A 5 23.80 7.47 -18.74
C GLU A 5 22.87 8.55 -19.31
N GLN A 6 22.07 8.20 -20.32
CA GLN A 6 21.02 9.10 -20.80
C GLN A 6 19.89 9.13 -19.77
N VAL A 7 19.92 10.16 -18.91
CA VAL A 7 18.79 10.49 -18.04
C VAL A 7 17.64 10.98 -18.92
N GLN A 8 16.69 10.10 -19.23
CA GLN A 8 15.41 10.54 -19.78
C GLN A 8 14.65 11.28 -18.68
N ILE A 9 14.66 12.61 -18.75
CA ILE A 9 13.80 13.44 -17.90
C ILE A 9 12.36 13.23 -18.39
N GLY A 10 11.63 12.36 -17.69
CA GLY A 10 10.22 12.11 -17.96
C GLY A 10 9.42 13.40 -17.85
N LYS A 11 8.46 13.59 -18.76
CA LYS A 11 7.51 14.72 -18.69
C LYS A 11 6.59 14.50 -17.49
N ASN A 12 6.56 15.44 -16.56
CA ASN A 12 5.60 15.43 -15.46
C ASN A 12 4.21 15.79 -15.99
N GLU A 13 3.25 14.89 -15.83
CA GLU A 13 1.84 15.18 -16.10
C GLU A 13 1.04 15.10 -14.81
N PRO A 14 0.18 16.10 -14.51
CA PRO A 14 -0.69 16.01 -13.36
C PRO A 14 -1.64 14.83 -13.51
N LEU A 15 -1.98 14.19 -12.38
CA LEU A 15 -2.99 13.15 -12.30
C LEU A 15 -4.24 13.70 -11.60
N PRO A 16 -5.22 14.26 -12.33
CA PRO A 16 -6.49 14.67 -11.77
C PRO A 16 -7.21 13.52 -11.07
N VAL A 17 -7.99 13.85 -10.05
CA VAL A 17 -8.88 12.89 -9.36
C VAL A 17 -9.82 12.24 -10.38
N GLY A 18 -9.96 10.92 -10.29
CA GLY A 18 -10.80 10.12 -11.17
C GLY A 18 -10.16 9.76 -12.52
N LYS A 19 -9.10 10.46 -12.96
CA LYS A 19 -8.40 10.13 -14.21
C LYS A 19 -7.64 8.81 -14.04
N ILE A 20 -7.84 7.90 -14.99
CA ILE A 20 -7.07 6.66 -15.10
C ILE A 20 -5.93 6.90 -16.09
N VAL A 21 -4.70 6.60 -15.67
CA VAL A 21 -3.52 6.53 -16.54
C VAL A 21 -3.00 5.11 -16.57
N SER A 22 -2.47 4.68 -17.72
CA SER A 22 -1.94 3.33 -17.90
C SER A 22 -0.44 3.38 -18.14
N SER A 23 0.28 2.45 -17.52
CA SER A 23 1.71 2.21 -17.77
C SER A 23 1.93 0.70 -17.85
N GLY A 24 2.22 0.19 -19.05
CA GLY A 24 2.24 -1.24 -19.32
C GLY A 24 0.90 -1.89 -18.97
N SER A 25 0.92 -2.93 -18.13
CA SER A 25 -0.28 -3.62 -17.64
C SER A 25 -0.83 -3.06 -16.32
N THR A 26 -0.37 -1.89 -15.90
CA THR A 26 -0.78 -1.25 -14.65
C THR A 26 -1.67 -0.06 -14.96
N GLN A 27 -2.86 -0.04 -14.36
CA GLN A 27 -3.71 1.14 -14.35
C GLN A 27 -3.55 1.89 -13.02
N ILE A 28 -3.51 3.21 -13.08
CA ILE A 28 -3.28 4.09 -11.93
C ILE A 28 -4.39 5.13 -11.91
N GLN A 29 -5.02 5.32 -10.76
CA GLN A 29 -6.08 6.31 -10.57
C GLN A 29 -5.92 7.02 -9.23
N LEU A 30 -5.99 8.35 -9.23
CA LEU A 30 -6.12 9.12 -8.00
C LEU A 30 -7.59 9.15 -7.58
N ILE A 31 -7.94 8.48 -6.48
CA ILE A 31 -9.32 8.42 -5.95
C ILE A 31 -9.64 9.69 -5.15
N SER A 32 -8.67 10.21 -4.40
CA SER A 32 -8.78 11.45 -3.66
C SER A 32 -7.44 12.16 -3.59
N ALA A 33 -7.45 13.48 -3.64
CA ALA A 33 -6.28 14.32 -3.39
C ALA A 33 -6.08 14.61 -1.89
N GLU A 34 -7.16 14.61 -1.10
CA GLU A 34 -7.12 14.93 0.33
C GLU A 34 -8.16 14.10 1.13
N PRO A 35 -7.74 13.11 1.94
CA PRO A 35 -6.37 12.61 2.01
C PRO A 35 -5.96 11.95 0.66
N PRO A 36 -4.68 11.94 0.28
CA PRO A 36 -4.24 11.30 -0.95
C PRO A 36 -4.54 9.81 -0.92
N VAL A 37 -5.30 9.32 -1.90
CA VAL A 37 -5.57 7.89 -2.09
C VAL A 37 -5.37 7.55 -3.56
N LEU A 38 -4.42 6.65 -3.81
CA LEU A 38 -4.12 6.15 -5.14
C LEU A 38 -4.56 4.69 -5.23
N GLN A 39 -5.25 4.35 -6.31
CA GLN A 39 -5.56 2.98 -6.68
C GLN A 39 -4.63 2.54 -7.81
N LEU A 40 -4.02 1.38 -7.64
CA LEU A 40 -3.34 0.66 -8.71
C LEU A 40 -4.13 -0.60 -9.03
N GLN A 41 -4.30 -0.90 -10.32
CA GLN A 41 -4.72 -2.22 -10.76
C GLN A 41 -3.54 -2.88 -11.46
N ILE A 42 -3.01 -3.94 -10.85
CA ILE A 42 -1.86 -4.69 -11.34
C ILE A 42 -2.32 -6.11 -11.59
N LYS A 43 -2.34 -6.54 -12.87
CA LYS A 43 -2.77 -7.89 -13.25
C LYS A 43 -4.16 -8.28 -12.70
N GLY A 44 -5.08 -7.31 -12.65
CA GLY A 44 -6.45 -7.51 -12.15
C GLY A 44 -6.61 -7.39 -10.63
N GLU A 45 -5.50 -7.25 -9.88
CA GLU A 45 -5.54 -7.09 -8.43
C GLU A 45 -5.46 -5.60 -8.05
N THR A 46 -6.33 -5.22 -7.12
CA THR A 46 -6.44 -3.84 -6.65
C THR A 46 -5.52 -3.59 -5.47
N TRP A 47 -4.68 -2.56 -5.59
CA TRP A 47 -3.84 -2.03 -4.53
C TRP A 47 -4.28 -0.63 -4.18
N LEU A 48 -4.44 -0.35 -2.90
CA LEU A 48 -4.70 0.99 -2.37
C LEU A 48 -3.47 1.53 -1.67
N LEU A 49 -3.00 2.69 -2.10
CA LEU A 49 -1.91 3.42 -1.48
C LEU A 49 -2.47 4.64 -0.78
N LEU A 50 -2.22 4.72 0.53
CA LEU A 50 -2.71 5.79 1.38
C LEU A 50 -1.59 6.78 1.70
N GLY A 51 -1.84 8.04 1.36
CA GLY A 51 -1.05 9.17 1.83
C GLY A 51 -1.28 9.45 3.32
N LYS A 52 -0.75 10.59 3.78
CA LYS A 52 -0.91 11.02 5.17
C LYS A 52 -2.37 11.35 5.46
N ILE A 53 -2.98 10.64 6.41
CA ILE A 53 -4.35 10.88 6.89
C ILE A 53 -4.29 11.69 8.19
N GLN A 54 -5.02 12.80 8.24
CA GLN A 54 -5.20 13.59 9.47
C GLN A 54 -6.49 13.17 10.19
N LYS A 55 -6.56 13.44 11.50
CA LYS A 55 -7.74 13.12 12.31
C LYS A 55 -8.96 13.88 11.79
N GLY A 56 -10.04 13.17 11.48
CA GLY A 56 -11.28 13.76 10.95
C GLY A 56 -11.36 13.79 9.42
N MET A 57 -10.25 13.56 8.70
CA MET A 57 -10.27 13.35 7.25
C MET A 57 -10.64 11.89 6.96
N GLY A 58 -11.71 11.64 6.21
CA GLY A 58 -11.96 10.31 5.63
C GLY A 58 -13.39 9.81 5.65
N LYS A 59 -14.31 10.39 6.44
CA LYS A 59 -15.71 9.91 6.49
C LYS A 59 -16.42 9.99 5.14
N SER A 60 -16.23 11.08 4.40
CA SER A 60 -16.81 11.25 3.05
C SER A 60 -16.09 10.46 1.95
N LEU A 61 -14.93 9.85 2.26
CA LEU A 61 -14.14 9.12 1.29
C LEU A 61 -14.49 7.64 1.26
N GLU A 62 -15.01 7.09 2.37
CA GLU A 62 -15.34 5.68 2.55
C GLU A 62 -16.20 5.12 1.40
N GLU A 63 -17.19 5.88 0.93
CA GLU A 63 -18.08 5.47 -0.18
C GLU A 63 -17.38 5.36 -1.54
N LYS A 64 -16.24 6.02 -1.71
CA LYS A 64 -15.47 6.03 -2.97
C LYS A 64 -14.32 5.03 -2.97
N LEU A 65 -13.99 4.46 -1.82
CA LEU A 65 -12.91 3.50 -1.71
C LEU A 65 -13.37 2.15 -2.28
N PRO A 66 -12.54 1.47 -3.08
CA PRO A 66 -12.84 0.11 -3.48
C PRO A 66 -12.90 -0.78 -2.24
N THR A 67 -13.90 -1.65 -2.22
CA THR A 67 -14.04 -2.66 -1.18
C THR A 67 -13.14 -3.85 -1.48
N THR A 68 -12.56 -4.42 -0.44
CA THR A 68 -11.75 -5.65 -0.48
C THR A 68 -10.57 -5.65 -1.45
N PRO A 69 -9.70 -4.61 -1.47
CA PRO A 69 -8.50 -4.65 -2.29
C PRO A 69 -7.56 -5.77 -1.82
N GLN A 70 -6.70 -6.25 -2.72
CA GLN A 70 -5.67 -7.22 -2.39
C GLN A 70 -4.67 -6.63 -1.39
N VAL A 71 -4.30 -5.37 -1.57
CA VAL A 71 -3.31 -4.69 -0.73
C VAL A 71 -3.79 -3.32 -0.26
N LEU A 72 -3.54 -3.03 1.01
CA LEU A 72 -3.50 -1.69 1.56
C LEU A 72 -2.06 -1.33 1.96
N LEU A 73 -1.47 -0.34 1.30
CA LEU A 73 -0.12 0.18 1.60
C LEU A 73 -0.21 1.58 2.21
N TRP A 74 0.43 1.78 3.37
CA TRP A 74 0.48 3.09 4.03
C TRP A 74 1.78 3.30 4.81
N SER A 75 1.95 4.49 5.39
CA SER A 75 3.16 4.88 6.12
C SER A 75 3.42 4.17 7.46
N GLY A 76 2.51 3.31 7.94
CA GLY A 76 2.60 2.68 9.27
C GLY A 76 2.22 3.55 10.47
N LYS A 77 2.08 4.89 10.30
CA LYS A 77 1.86 5.82 11.42
C LYS A 77 0.42 5.86 11.95
N SER A 78 -0.50 6.33 11.10
CA SER A 78 -1.91 6.52 11.45
C SER A 78 -2.76 5.86 10.37
N LEU A 79 -3.77 5.12 10.81
CA LEU A 79 -4.80 4.54 9.97
C LEU A 79 -6.15 4.75 10.68
N ASN A 80 -7.14 5.25 9.97
CA ASN A 80 -8.47 5.42 10.54
C ASN A 80 -9.11 4.04 10.76
N LYS A 81 -9.73 3.84 11.93
CA LYS A 81 -10.40 2.57 12.27
C LYS A 81 -11.52 2.27 11.29
N ASP A 82 -12.32 3.28 10.95
CA ASP A 82 -13.48 3.16 10.06
C ASP A 82 -13.06 2.69 8.66
N TRP A 83 -11.83 2.98 8.24
CA TRP A 83 -11.32 2.55 6.94
C TRP A 83 -11.01 1.06 6.88
N LEU A 84 -10.54 0.46 7.97
CA LEU A 84 -10.37 -0.99 8.02
C LEU A 84 -11.71 -1.73 7.99
N GLU A 85 -12.79 -1.09 8.45
CA GLU A 85 -14.15 -1.62 8.36
C GLU A 85 -14.70 -1.56 6.93
N VAL A 86 -14.40 -0.51 6.18
CA VAL A 86 -14.92 -0.31 4.82
C VAL A 86 -14.07 -1.01 3.78
N VAL A 87 -12.76 -0.80 3.83
CA VAL A 87 -11.81 -1.27 2.81
C VAL A 87 -11.59 -2.78 2.92
N LYS A 88 -11.47 -3.34 4.13
CA LYS A 88 -11.27 -4.79 4.36
C LYS A 88 -10.22 -5.44 3.42
N PRO A 89 -8.97 -4.95 3.39
CA PRO A 89 -7.95 -5.50 2.51
C PRO A 89 -7.58 -6.94 2.91
N LYS A 90 -7.14 -7.76 1.95
CA LYS A 90 -6.59 -9.09 2.26
C LYS A 90 -5.22 -8.98 2.94
N VAL A 91 -4.39 -8.04 2.49
CA VAL A 91 -3.04 -7.80 3.00
C VAL A 91 -2.84 -6.32 3.31
N ALA A 92 -2.21 -6.04 4.44
CA ALA A 92 -1.83 -4.73 4.91
C ALA A 92 -0.30 -4.63 4.93
N ILE A 93 0.27 -3.64 4.23
CA ILE A 93 1.71 -3.37 4.21
C ILE A 93 1.95 -1.99 4.83
N ALA A 94 2.67 -1.96 5.95
CA ALA A 94 3.12 -0.72 6.55
C ALA A 94 4.57 -0.44 6.14
N SER A 95 4.81 0.75 5.60
CA SER A 95 6.15 1.26 5.34
C SER A 95 6.78 1.78 6.64
N SER A 96 6.97 0.90 7.62
CA SER A 96 7.52 1.20 8.94
C SER A 96 8.13 -0.05 9.58
N THR A 97 8.91 0.14 10.64
CA THR A 97 9.44 -0.96 11.47
C THR A 97 8.40 -1.46 12.48
N THR A 98 7.49 -0.60 12.90
CA THR A 98 6.43 -0.90 13.87
C THR A 98 5.12 -0.22 13.48
N VAL A 99 4.02 -0.74 14.00
CA VAL A 99 2.70 -0.09 13.98
C VAL A 99 2.20 0.03 15.43
N LYS A 100 1.26 0.94 15.68
CA LYS A 100 0.66 1.04 17.02
C LYS A 100 -0.08 -0.25 17.35
N GLU A 101 0.03 -0.68 18.61
CA GLU A 101 -0.58 -1.92 19.11
C GLU A 101 -2.08 -2.01 18.79
N ASN A 102 -2.82 -0.91 18.95
CA ASN A 102 -4.24 -0.88 18.64
C ASN A 102 -4.56 -1.14 17.16
N ILE A 103 -3.69 -0.73 16.22
CA ILE A 103 -3.86 -1.00 14.79
C ILE A 103 -3.51 -2.47 14.51
N GLN A 104 -2.44 -2.98 15.11
CA GLN A 104 -2.03 -4.38 14.98
C GLN A 104 -3.14 -5.33 15.45
N GLN A 105 -3.71 -5.07 16.62
CA GLN A 105 -4.83 -5.85 17.17
C GLN A 105 -6.05 -5.82 16.24
N GLN A 106 -6.37 -4.67 15.66
CA GLN A 106 -7.49 -4.56 14.72
C GLN A 106 -7.27 -5.35 13.44
N LEU A 107 -6.07 -5.30 12.87
CA LEU A 107 -5.71 -6.10 11.70
C LEU A 107 -5.80 -7.59 12.02
N GLN A 108 -5.28 -8.01 13.17
CA GLN A 108 -5.35 -9.41 13.63
C GLN A 108 -6.78 -9.88 13.85
N GLN A 109 -7.62 -9.10 14.53
CA GLN A 109 -9.05 -9.41 14.76
C GLN A 109 -9.81 -9.59 13.45
N LYS A 110 -9.42 -8.85 12.41
CA LYS A 110 -10.00 -8.94 11.06
C LYS A 110 -9.33 -9.96 10.16
N GLN A 111 -8.36 -10.72 10.69
CA GLN A 111 -7.58 -11.71 9.94
C GLN A 111 -6.88 -11.12 8.71
N ILE A 112 -6.45 -9.86 8.81
CA ILE A 112 -5.70 -9.17 7.77
C ILE A 112 -4.22 -9.45 7.98
N GLN A 113 -3.56 -10.05 6.99
CA GLN A 113 -2.12 -10.31 7.04
C GLN A 113 -1.35 -8.98 7.05
N LEU A 114 -0.45 -8.80 8.01
CA LEU A 114 0.36 -7.59 8.15
C LEU A 114 1.84 -7.85 7.79
N TYR A 115 2.37 -7.02 6.90
CA TYR A 115 3.81 -6.89 6.62
C TYR A 115 4.32 -5.52 7.05
N LEU A 116 5.54 -5.48 7.59
CA LEU A 116 6.23 -4.27 8.02
C LEU A 116 7.56 -4.17 7.26
N THR A 117 7.69 -3.24 6.32
CA THR A 117 8.90 -3.21 5.47
C THR A 117 10.19 -2.92 6.24
N GLY A 118 10.09 -2.31 7.43
CA GLY A 118 11.24 -2.09 8.31
C GLY A 118 11.71 -3.34 9.06
N ARG A 119 10.91 -4.41 9.08
CA ARG A 119 11.24 -5.71 9.70
C ARG A 119 11.39 -6.82 8.67
N ASP A 120 10.43 -6.90 7.76
CA ASP A 120 10.29 -7.95 6.74
C ASP A 120 11.07 -7.62 5.45
N GLY A 121 11.73 -6.45 5.39
CA GLY A 121 12.44 -5.97 4.21
C GLY A 121 11.51 -5.55 3.08
N ALA A 122 11.99 -5.64 1.84
CA ALA A 122 11.13 -5.46 0.68
C ALA A 122 10.11 -6.60 0.63
N ILE A 123 8.87 -6.27 0.25
CA ILE A 123 7.81 -7.26 0.04
C ILE A 123 7.67 -7.44 -1.46
N GLN A 124 8.05 -8.62 -1.94
CA GLN A 124 7.85 -9.03 -3.32
C GLN A 124 6.45 -9.62 -3.47
N TRP A 125 5.81 -9.36 -4.60
CA TRP A 125 4.50 -9.92 -4.90
C TRP A 125 4.36 -10.26 -6.38
N THR A 126 3.84 -11.45 -6.66
CA THR A 126 3.30 -11.84 -7.96
C THR A 126 1.90 -12.44 -7.77
N PRO A 127 1.01 -12.36 -8.78
CA PRO A 127 -0.28 -13.04 -8.72
C PRO A 127 -0.16 -14.56 -8.48
N GLN A 128 0.93 -15.18 -8.93
CA GLN A 128 1.16 -16.61 -8.86
C GLN A 128 1.74 -17.07 -7.51
N ASP A 129 2.74 -16.34 -7.01
CA ASP A 129 3.54 -16.77 -5.85
C ASP A 129 3.11 -16.07 -4.54
N GLY A 130 2.19 -15.12 -4.63
CA GLY A 130 1.72 -14.37 -3.47
C GLY A 130 2.80 -13.43 -2.93
N PHE A 131 2.81 -13.21 -1.61
CA PHE A 131 3.69 -12.26 -0.95
C PHE A 131 4.91 -12.96 -0.34
N GLN A 132 6.10 -12.42 -0.62
CA GLN A 132 7.37 -12.91 -0.10
C GLN A 132 8.17 -11.77 0.53
N LYS A 133 8.81 -12.04 1.65
CA LYS A 133 9.69 -11.11 2.37
C LYS A 133 11.11 -11.28 1.84
N THR A 134 11.90 -10.22 1.81
CA THR A 134 13.34 -10.34 1.51
C THR A 134 14.20 -10.52 2.74
N LEU A 135 13.68 -10.16 3.93
CA LEU A 135 14.33 -10.42 5.20
C LEU A 135 13.50 -11.44 5.96
N ASP A 136 14.09 -12.61 6.17
CA ASP A 136 13.64 -13.53 7.20
C ASP A 136 14.41 -13.21 8.48
N VAL A 137 13.73 -13.30 9.63
CA VAL A 137 14.43 -13.30 10.90
C VAL A 137 15.29 -14.55 10.88
N VAL A 138 16.60 -14.38 10.72
CA VAL A 138 17.54 -15.46 11.02
C VAL A 138 17.33 -15.76 12.49
N ASP A 139 16.79 -16.94 12.81
CA ASP A 139 16.81 -17.45 14.17
C ASP A 139 18.27 -17.45 14.60
N ASP A 140 18.58 -16.58 15.56
CA ASP A 140 19.85 -16.53 16.28
C ASP A 140 19.91 -17.69 17.30
N ASP A 141 19.50 -18.89 16.85
CA ASP A 141 19.62 -20.16 17.54
C ASP A 141 20.81 -20.93 16.94
N ALA A 142 21.98 -20.30 16.97
CA ALA A 142 23.26 -21.00 16.88
C ALA A 142 24.00 -20.77 18.21
N PHE A 143 23.78 -21.73 19.11
CA PHE A 143 24.45 -21.92 20.41
C PHE A 143 25.96 -21.71 20.37
#